data_AF-H1KVW4-F1
#
_entry.id   AF-H1KVW4-F1
#
_cell.length_a   1.000
_cell.length_b   1.000
_cell.length_c   1.000
_cell.angle_alpha   90.00
_cell.angle_beta   90.00
_cell.angle_gamma   90.00
#
_symmetry.space_group_name_H-M   'P 1'
#
loop_
_entity.id
_entity.type
_entity.pdbx_description
1 polymer ?
#
loop_
_entity_poly.entity_id
_entity_poly.type
_entity_poly.pdbx_seq_one_letter_code
_entity_poly.pdbx_strand_id
1 'polypeptide(L)'
;MLYGARSGDREASGLAERIAILKLTGLDAFVYERGLEASVDPEDDPATAAAVVAARWAVREALASEGMARLVEPFDPARYNHQADIGENILFGEAVSPAFSQARLAAHPYLRAVLEAEDLTRTLVDVGLQVARSTVEIFADLPDDHPLFETFSLFPAAERGYFEDLVARQPESRGFRRGPAGHRDRERLIGLALRYSETRHRFGLIDEALEQRLVAARHSFAAMLPPRYREKVEFYDPSRLTAAASLEENLLFGRITQGEAGAEGRVRALVRRVLAEQGLEPTVYRLGL
;
A
#
# COMPACT_ATOMS: atom_id res chain seq x y z
N MET A 1 32.35 41.83 -18.42
CA MET A 1 31.40 41.04 -19.23
C MET A 1 31.43 39.60 -18.72
N LEU A 2 30.41 39.19 -17.96
CA LEU A 2 30.16 37.79 -17.57
C LEU A 2 28.65 37.60 -17.71
N TYR A 3 28.18 37.51 -18.97
CA TYR A 3 26.79 37.25 -19.31
C TYR A 3 26.70 35.78 -19.73
N GLY A 4 26.13 34.94 -18.87
CA GLY A 4 25.89 33.54 -19.22
C GLY A 4 25.84 32.55 -18.07
N ALA A 5 25.21 32.89 -16.93
CA ALA A 5 24.65 31.82 -16.11
C ALA A 5 23.47 31.25 -16.91
N ARG A 6 23.53 29.98 -17.29
CA ARG A 6 22.43 29.30 -17.99
C ARG A 6 21.18 29.38 -17.10
N SER A 7 19.97 29.39 -17.68
CA SER A 7 18.72 29.45 -16.90
C SER A 7 18.69 28.44 -15.75
N GLY A 8 19.19 27.23 -15.97
CA GLY A 8 19.35 26.20 -14.94
C GLY A 8 20.32 26.55 -13.81
N ASP A 9 21.39 27.31 -14.06
CA ASP A 9 22.34 27.73 -13.01
C ASP A 9 21.70 28.78 -12.08
N ARG A 10 20.85 29.65 -12.64
CA ARG A 10 20.09 30.64 -11.86
C ARG A 10 18.98 29.99 -11.04
N GLU A 11 18.29 29.00 -11.60
CA GLU A 11 17.28 28.22 -10.88
C GLU A 11 17.91 27.40 -9.75
N ALA A 12 19.04 26.73 -10.00
CA ALA A 12 19.79 25.99 -8.99
C ALA A 12 20.29 26.90 -7.85
N SER A 13 20.85 28.08 -8.20
CA SER A 13 21.27 29.07 -7.22
C SER A 13 20.09 29.60 -6.39
N GLY A 14 18.94 29.84 -7.02
CA GLY A 14 17.73 30.31 -6.35
C GLY A 14 17.07 29.26 -5.44
N LEU A 15 17.21 27.97 -5.76
CA LEU A 15 16.76 26.89 -4.89
C LEU A 15 17.66 26.75 -3.66
N ALA A 16 18.98 26.81 -3.83
CA ALA A 16 19.92 26.74 -2.71
C ALA A 16 19.70 27.88 -1.69
N GLU A 17 19.44 29.10 -2.17
CA GLU A 17 19.10 30.24 -1.31
C GLU A 17 17.79 30.02 -0.55
N ARG A 18 16.75 29.51 -1.22
CA ARG A 18 15.48 29.17 -0.56
C ARG A 18 15.66 28.10 0.52
N ILE A 19 16.43 27.04 0.23
CA ILE A 19 16.74 25.99 1.21
C ILE A 19 17.48 26.58 2.42
N ALA A 20 18.43 27.49 2.21
CA ALA A 20 19.13 28.17 3.30
C ALA A 20 18.17 29.00 4.16
N ILE A 21 17.22 29.73 3.55
CA ILE A 21 16.19 30.48 4.28
C ILE A 21 15.30 29.53 5.10
N LEU A 22 14.85 28.41 4.52
CA LEU A 22 14.04 27.42 5.24
C LEU A 22 14.75 26.88 6.48
N LYS A 23 16.06 26.59 6.37
CA LYS A 23 16.88 26.13 7.50
C LYS A 23 17.04 27.21 8.57
N LEU A 24 17.16 28.49 8.17
CA LEU A 24 17.23 29.61 9.12
C LEU A 24 15.90 29.88 9.84
N THR A 25 14.76 29.64 9.17
CA THR A 25 13.43 29.85 9.74
C THR A 25 12.88 28.62 10.48
N GLY A 26 13.55 27.47 10.39
CA GLY A 26 13.11 26.20 10.98
C GLY A 26 11.94 25.55 10.23
N LEU A 27 11.69 25.95 8.98
CA LEU A 27 10.63 25.40 8.12
C LEU A 27 11.12 24.27 7.22
N ASP A 28 12.41 23.95 7.25
CA ASP A 28 13.02 22.96 6.38
C ASP A 28 12.48 21.55 6.61
N ALA A 29 12.26 21.13 7.86
CA ALA A 29 11.69 19.82 8.16
C ALA A 29 10.30 19.64 7.54
N PHE A 30 9.43 20.63 7.68
CA PHE A 30 8.08 20.61 7.11
C PHE A 30 8.08 20.55 5.58
N VAL A 31 8.91 21.36 4.92
CA VAL A 31 9.03 21.34 3.46
C VAL A 31 9.62 20.01 2.99
N TYR A 32 10.58 19.45 3.73
CA TYR A 32 11.17 18.16 3.40
C TYR A 32 10.14 17.01 3.49
N GLU A 33 9.34 16.97 4.55
CA GLU A 33 8.25 16.00 4.72
C GLU A 33 7.23 16.12 3.57
N ARG A 34 6.79 17.35 3.25
CA ARG A 34 5.93 17.59 2.08
C ARG A 34 6.55 17.10 0.77
N GLY A 35 7.87 17.27 0.61
CA GLY A 35 8.59 16.80 -0.58
C GLY A 35 8.65 15.28 -0.70
N LEU A 36 8.72 14.57 0.44
CA LEU A 36 8.64 13.11 0.48
C LEU A 36 7.23 12.59 0.17
N GLU A 37 6.19 13.34 0.56
CA GLU A 37 4.79 13.03 0.26
C GLU A 37 4.36 13.42 -1.16
N ALA A 38 5.14 14.25 -1.86
CA ALA A 38 4.85 14.67 -3.21
C ALA A 38 4.97 13.52 -4.23
N SER A 39 4.16 13.58 -5.28
CA SER A 39 4.27 12.70 -6.44
C SER A 39 5.12 13.32 -7.54
N VAL A 40 5.67 12.48 -8.41
CA VAL A 40 6.45 12.89 -9.58
C VAL A 40 5.83 12.23 -10.81
N ASP A 41 5.46 13.03 -11.81
CA ASP A 41 5.09 12.49 -13.12
C ASP A 41 6.38 12.16 -13.90
N PRO A 42 6.64 10.89 -14.24
CA PRO A 42 7.84 10.49 -14.97
C PRO A 42 7.89 11.03 -16.41
N GLU A 43 6.77 11.47 -17.00
CA GLU A 43 6.75 12.13 -18.31
C GLU A 43 7.21 13.59 -18.21
N ASP A 44 6.84 14.29 -17.13
CA ASP A 44 7.22 15.69 -16.90
C ASP A 44 8.65 15.84 -16.35
N ASP A 45 9.09 14.92 -15.48
CA ASP A 45 10.43 14.94 -14.86
C ASP A 45 11.13 13.56 -14.92
N PRO A 46 11.54 13.12 -16.14
CA PRO A 46 12.17 11.82 -16.33
C PRO A 46 13.53 11.70 -15.62
N ALA A 47 14.22 12.83 -15.40
CA ALA A 47 15.51 12.84 -14.70
C ALA A 47 15.33 12.48 -13.22
N THR A 48 14.37 13.12 -12.53
CA THR A 48 14.04 12.78 -11.15
C THR A 48 13.51 11.35 -11.06
N ALA A 49 12.64 10.93 -11.97
CA ALA A 49 12.12 9.57 -11.98
C ALA A 49 13.23 8.50 -12.06
N ALA A 50 14.19 8.67 -12.97
CA ALA A 50 15.33 7.77 -13.08
C ALA A 50 16.21 7.78 -11.83
N ALA A 51 16.45 8.96 -11.24
CA ALA A 51 17.25 9.10 -10.02
C ALA A 51 16.59 8.39 -8.81
N VAL A 52 15.27 8.50 -8.68
CA VAL A 52 14.50 7.84 -7.61
C VAL A 52 14.55 6.32 -7.75
N VAL A 53 14.34 5.80 -8.97
CA VAL A 53 14.45 4.35 -9.23
C VAL A 53 15.88 3.85 -8.92
N ALA A 54 16.91 4.61 -9.27
CA ALA A 54 18.29 4.27 -8.91
C ALA A 54 18.52 4.28 -7.40
N ALA A 55 17.97 5.28 -6.69
CA ALA A 55 18.09 5.42 -5.25
C ALA A 55 17.40 4.29 -4.46
N ARG A 56 16.39 3.60 -5.01
CA ARG A 56 15.79 2.38 -4.40
C ARG A 56 16.84 1.34 -4.04
N TRP A 57 17.80 1.13 -4.93
CA TRP A 57 18.88 0.15 -4.70
C TRP A 57 19.78 0.58 -3.55
N ALA A 58 20.14 1.87 -3.48
CA ALA A 58 20.92 2.42 -2.38
C ALA A 58 20.17 2.33 -1.03
N VAL A 59 18.85 2.57 -1.02
CA VAL A 59 18.02 2.39 0.20
C VAL A 59 18.03 0.93 0.64
N ARG A 60 17.83 -0.02 -0.28
CA ARG A 60 17.86 -1.46 0.03
C ARG A 60 19.22 -1.92 0.53
N GLU A 61 20.30 -1.45 -0.08
CA GLU A 61 21.67 -1.76 0.34
C GLU A 61 21.96 -1.21 1.74
N ALA A 62 21.58 0.04 2.02
CA ALA A 62 21.72 0.65 3.34
C ALA A 62 20.90 -0.08 4.40
N LEU A 63 19.66 -0.47 4.09
CA LEU A 63 18.85 -1.29 5.00
C LEU A 63 19.55 -2.62 5.32
N ALA A 64 20.15 -3.27 4.33
CA ALA A 64 20.87 -4.52 4.54
C ALA A 64 22.14 -4.34 5.37
N SER A 65 22.98 -3.36 5.04
CA SER A 65 24.27 -3.12 5.71
C SER A 65 24.11 -2.72 7.18
N GLU A 66 23.02 -2.04 7.54
CA GLU A 66 22.71 -1.63 8.91
C GLU A 66 21.84 -2.64 9.68
N GLY A 67 21.64 -3.85 9.14
CA GLY A 67 20.84 -4.88 9.80
C GLY A 67 19.36 -4.50 9.95
N MET A 68 18.87 -3.62 9.08
CA MET A 68 17.49 -3.12 9.02
C MET A 68 16.67 -3.74 7.88
N ALA A 69 17.21 -4.71 7.13
CA ALA A 69 16.50 -5.35 6.01
C ALA A 69 15.14 -5.95 6.40
N ARG A 70 14.99 -6.45 7.64
CA ARG A 70 13.69 -6.96 8.14
C ARG A 70 12.63 -5.88 8.35
N LEU A 71 13.03 -4.61 8.40
CA LEU A 71 12.11 -3.50 8.66
C LEU A 71 11.26 -3.16 7.45
N VAL A 72 11.65 -3.61 6.26
CA VAL A 72 10.97 -3.30 5.01
C VAL A 72 10.86 -4.58 4.20
N GLU A 73 9.63 -4.97 3.89
CA GLU A 73 9.39 -6.04 2.95
C GLU A 73 9.21 -5.43 1.55
N PRO A 74 10.16 -5.64 0.63
CA PRO A 74 10.09 -5.03 -0.69
C PRO A 74 8.92 -5.57 -1.50
N PHE A 75 8.38 -4.76 -2.39
CA PHE A 75 7.46 -5.25 -3.41
C PHE A 75 8.24 -6.06 -4.45
N ASP A 76 7.82 -7.29 -4.66
CA ASP A 76 8.37 -8.21 -5.65
C ASP A 76 7.19 -8.80 -6.44
N PRO A 77 7.16 -8.65 -7.77
CA PRO A 77 6.07 -9.17 -8.59
C PRO A 77 5.81 -10.66 -8.37
N ALA A 78 6.84 -11.45 -8.06
CA ALA A 78 6.78 -12.90 -7.94
C ALA A 78 6.56 -13.39 -6.49
N ARG A 79 6.47 -12.50 -5.50
CA ARG A 79 6.34 -12.88 -4.09
C ARG A 79 5.15 -12.21 -3.42
N TYR A 80 4.56 -12.91 -2.47
CA TYR A 80 3.59 -12.35 -1.54
C TYR A 80 4.30 -11.37 -0.59
N ASN A 81 3.69 -10.23 -0.32
CA ASN A 81 4.17 -9.25 0.64
C ASN A 81 3.37 -9.39 1.93
N HIS A 82 4.00 -9.86 3.02
CA HIS A 82 3.33 -10.17 4.27
C HIS A 82 2.94 -8.91 5.07
N GLN A 83 3.54 -7.77 4.78
CA GLN A 83 3.19 -6.48 5.39
C GLN A 83 2.02 -5.77 4.67
N ALA A 84 1.63 -6.24 3.48
CA ALA A 84 0.47 -5.76 2.74
C ALA A 84 -0.77 -6.62 3.02
N ASP A 85 -1.97 -6.07 2.83
CA ASP A 85 -3.20 -6.87 2.89
C ASP A 85 -3.40 -7.73 1.63
N ILE A 86 -4.38 -8.65 1.66
CA ILE A 86 -4.69 -9.52 0.51
C ILE A 86 -5.09 -8.68 -0.73
N GLY A 87 -5.82 -7.57 -0.55
CA GLY A 87 -6.28 -6.70 -1.62
C GLY A 87 -5.12 -6.01 -2.34
N GLU A 88 -4.19 -5.43 -1.59
CA GLU A 88 -2.94 -4.87 -2.09
C GLU A 88 -2.08 -5.93 -2.78
N ASN A 89 -2.02 -7.14 -2.21
CA ASN A 89 -1.28 -8.24 -2.84
C ASN A 89 -1.89 -8.66 -4.18
N ILE A 90 -3.22 -8.64 -4.36
CA ILE A 90 -3.86 -8.95 -5.64
C ILE A 90 -3.74 -7.77 -6.62
N LEU A 91 -3.96 -6.54 -6.14
CA LEU A 91 -3.91 -5.33 -6.99
C LEU A 91 -2.48 -5.05 -7.48
N PHE A 92 -1.51 -5.14 -6.56
CA PHE A 92 -0.08 -4.89 -6.77
C PHE A 92 0.19 -3.62 -7.58
N GLY A 93 -0.34 -2.50 -7.07
CA GLY A 93 -0.28 -1.21 -7.71
C GLY A 93 -1.15 -0.18 -6.99
N GLU A 94 -1.10 1.05 -7.47
CA GLU A 94 -1.90 2.15 -6.96
C GLU A 94 -3.25 2.26 -7.68
N ALA A 95 -4.30 2.47 -6.90
CA ALA A 95 -5.63 2.74 -7.42
C ALA A 95 -5.77 4.23 -7.79
N VAL A 96 -5.53 4.57 -9.06
CA VAL A 96 -5.67 5.95 -9.59
C VAL A 96 -7.15 6.40 -9.60
N SER A 97 -8.09 5.46 -9.60
CA SER A 97 -9.52 5.74 -9.60
C SER A 97 -10.23 5.15 -8.38
N PRO A 98 -11.28 5.82 -7.85
CA PRO A 98 -12.15 5.25 -6.81
C PRO A 98 -12.79 3.91 -7.18
N ALA A 99 -12.76 3.48 -8.45
CA ALA A 99 -13.27 2.17 -8.87
C ALA A 99 -12.51 0.99 -8.24
N PHE A 100 -11.21 1.17 -7.97
CA PHE A 100 -10.33 0.14 -7.40
C PHE A 100 -9.92 0.45 -5.95
N SER A 101 -10.57 1.41 -5.29
CA SER A 101 -10.32 1.67 -3.88
C SER A 101 -10.62 0.43 -3.04
N GLN A 102 -9.90 0.24 -1.94
CA GLN A 102 -10.05 -0.90 -1.03
C GLN A 102 -11.52 -1.16 -0.64
N ALA A 103 -12.28 -0.08 -0.36
CA ALA A 103 -13.70 -0.16 0.01
C ALA A 103 -14.63 -0.66 -1.11
N ARG A 104 -14.24 -0.54 -2.38
CA ARG A 104 -15.06 -0.95 -3.54
C ARG A 104 -14.50 -2.17 -4.28
N LEU A 105 -13.27 -2.56 -3.96
CA LEU A 105 -12.53 -3.61 -4.65
C LEU A 105 -13.31 -4.94 -4.67
N ALA A 106 -13.88 -5.38 -3.54
CA ALA A 106 -14.67 -6.62 -3.46
C ALA A 106 -15.95 -6.62 -4.31
N ALA A 107 -16.60 -5.46 -4.45
CA ALA A 107 -17.80 -5.31 -5.26
C ALA A 107 -17.48 -5.13 -6.76
N HIS A 108 -16.21 -4.86 -7.11
CA HIS A 108 -15.83 -4.55 -8.46
C HIS A 108 -16.00 -5.77 -9.39
N PRO A 109 -16.80 -5.69 -10.47
CA PRO A 109 -17.12 -6.85 -11.31
C PRO A 109 -15.88 -7.53 -11.92
N TYR A 110 -14.84 -6.74 -12.24
CA TYR A 110 -13.61 -7.28 -12.80
C TYR A 110 -12.85 -8.16 -11.79
N LEU A 111 -12.68 -7.70 -10.55
CA LEU A 111 -12.00 -8.50 -9.53
C LEU A 111 -12.76 -9.80 -9.30
N ARG A 112 -14.09 -9.74 -9.21
CA ARG A 112 -14.92 -10.93 -9.04
C ARG A 112 -14.72 -11.96 -10.15
N ALA A 113 -14.57 -11.50 -11.39
CA ALA A 113 -14.26 -12.38 -12.52
C ALA A 113 -12.86 -13.01 -12.40
N VAL A 114 -11.86 -12.25 -11.95
CA VAL A 114 -10.51 -12.77 -11.69
C VAL A 114 -10.52 -13.80 -10.57
N LEU A 115 -11.17 -13.50 -9.43
CA LEU A 115 -11.28 -14.43 -8.31
C LEU A 115 -11.99 -15.73 -8.68
N GLU A 116 -12.99 -15.67 -9.56
CA GLU A 116 -13.67 -16.85 -10.06
C GLU A 116 -12.78 -17.67 -11.00
N ALA A 117 -12.05 -17.01 -11.90
CA ALA A 117 -11.12 -17.68 -12.82
C ALA A 117 -9.97 -18.39 -12.10
N GLU A 118 -9.54 -17.86 -10.95
CA GLU A 118 -8.47 -18.40 -10.11
C GLU A 118 -8.97 -19.34 -8.98
N ASP A 119 -10.27 -19.67 -8.97
CA ASP A 119 -10.95 -20.48 -7.94
C ASP A 119 -10.74 -19.96 -6.50
N LEU A 120 -10.59 -18.64 -6.36
CA LEU A 120 -10.34 -17.96 -5.09
C LEU A 120 -11.62 -17.50 -4.39
N THR A 121 -12.75 -17.43 -5.09
CA THR A 121 -14.02 -16.95 -4.53
C THR A 121 -14.37 -17.65 -3.22
N ARG A 122 -14.41 -19.00 -3.21
CA ARG A 122 -14.75 -19.76 -1.99
C ARG A 122 -13.70 -19.57 -0.90
N THR A 123 -12.42 -19.63 -1.29
CA THR A 123 -11.29 -19.50 -0.37
C THR A 123 -11.36 -18.16 0.38
N LEU A 124 -11.55 -17.04 -0.32
CA LEU A 124 -11.63 -15.71 0.29
C LEU A 124 -12.92 -15.50 1.08
N VAL A 125 -14.03 -16.13 0.69
CA VAL A 125 -15.24 -16.14 1.51
C VAL A 125 -15.01 -16.86 2.84
N ASP A 126 -14.32 -18.00 2.82
CA ASP A 126 -14.00 -18.77 4.02
C ASP A 126 -13.01 -17.99 4.92
N VAL A 127 -11.96 -17.37 4.36
CA VAL A 127 -11.05 -16.46 5.07
C VAL A 127 -11.84 -15.31 5.71
N GLY A 128 -12.69 -14.64 4.94
CA GLY A 128 -13.51 -13.52 5.43
C GLY A 128 -14.45 -13.93 6.57
N LEU A 129 -14.97 -15.16 6.55
CA LEU A 129 -15.82 -15.68 7.61
C LEU A 129 -15.03 -15.95 8.90
N GLN A 130 -13.82 -16.51 8.79
CA GLN A 130 -12.96 -16.70 9.96
C GLN A 130 -12.52 -15.35 10.54
N VAL A 131 -12.15 -14.39 9.69
CA VAL A 131 -11.87 -13.02 10.11
C VAL A 131 -13.06 -12.42 10.87
N ALA A 132 -14.27 -12.51 10.31
CA ALA A 132 -15.48 -11.99 10.96
C ALA A 132 -15.70 -12.66 12.33
N ARG A 133 -15.53 -13.98 12.44
CA ARG A 133 -15.65 -14.72 13.70
C ARG A 133 -14.65 -14.25 14.73
N SER A 134 -13.36 -14.21 14.38
CA SER A 134 -12.31 -13.78 15.29
C SER A 134 -12.51 -12.33 15.74
N THR A 135 -12.85 -11.42 14.83
CA THR A 135 -13.12 -10.02 15.18
C THR A 135 -14.34 -9.90 16.09
N VAL A 136 -15.47 -10.53 15.76
CA VAL A 136 -16.67 -10.50 16.60
C VAL A 136 -16.41 -11.06 18.00
N GLU A 137 -15.66 -12.16 18.11
CA GLU A 137 -15.28 -12.77 19.39
C GLU A 137 -14.38 -11.84 20.23
N ILE A 138 -13.35 -11.24 19.62
CA ILE A 138 -12.41 -10.34 20.30
C ILE A 138 -13.12 -9.10 20.85
N PHE A 139 -14.08 -8.55 20.09
CA PHE A 139 -14.76 -7.31 20.44
C PHE A 139 -16.09 -7.52 21.16
N ALA A 140 -16.52 -8.76 21.43
CA ALA A 140 -17.83 -9.10 21.97
C ALA A 140 -18.23 -8.26 23.20
N ASP A 141 -17.30 -8.05 24.14
CA ASP A 141 -17.52 -7.33 25.39
C ASP A 141 -17.16 -5.83 25.33
N LEU A 142 -16.70 -5.34 24.18
CA LEU A 142 -16.30 -3.94 24.00
C LEU A 142 -17.46 -3.08 23.47
N PRO A 143 -17.66 -1.87 24.01
CA PRO A 143 -18.56 -0.88 23.41
C PRO A 143 -18.17 -0.50 21.99
N ASP A 144 -19.15 -0.09 21.18
CA ASP A 144 -18.93 0.28 19.77
C ASP A 144 -18.09 1.56 19.60
N ASP A 145 -18.05 2.44 20.61
CA ASP A 145 -17.23 3.66 20.64
C ASP A 145 -15.83 3.43 21.24
N HIS A 146 -15.46 2.17 21.50
CA HIS A 146 -14.18 1.86 22.10
C HIS A 146 -13.01 2.12 21.13
N PRO A 147 -11.94 2.84 21.53
CA PRO A 147 -10.84 3.22 20.63
C PRO A 147 -10.10 2.05 19.94
N LEU A 148 -10.09 0.87 20.58
CA LEU A 148 -9.52 -0.35 19.99
C LEU A 148 -10.27 -0.79 18.73
N PHE A 149 -11.57 -0.51 18.63
CA PHE A 149 -12.37 -0.88 17.47
C PHE A 149 -11.93 -0.09 16.24
N GLU A 150 -11.80 1.23 16.36
CA GLU A 150 -11.29 2.09 15.29
C GLU A 150 -9.85 1.75 14.89
N THR A 151 -9.02 1.32 15.84
CA THR A 151 -7.60 1.05 15.59
C THR A 151 -7.35 -0.33 14.96
N PHE A 152 -8.10 -1.36 15.35
CA PHE A 152 -7.78 -2.76 15.01
C PHE A 152 -8.90 -3.52 14.30
N SER A 153 -10.12 -2.98 14.21
CA SER A 153 -11.21 -3.68 13.54
C SER A 153 -11.09 -3.62 12.02
N LEU A 154 -11.40 -4.76 11.39
CA LEU A 154 -11.46 -4.90 9.94
C LEU A 154 -12.78 -4.41 9.33
N PHE A 155 -13.70 -3.91 10.14
CA PHE A 155 -14.92 -3.24 9.71
C PHE A 155 -15.28 -2.11 10.70
N PRO A 156 -15.97 -1.04 10.27
CA PRO A 156 -16.40 0.03 11.16
C PRO A 156 -17.50 -0.45 12.12
N ALA A 157 -17.64 0.21 13.28
CA ALA A 157 -18.57 -0.25 14.33
C ALA A 157 -20.01 -0.36 13.84
N ALA A 158 -20.42 0.53 12.94
CA ALA A 158 -21.73 0.50 12.29
C ALA A 158 -22.03 -0.80 11.50
N GLU A 159 -21.01 -1.57 11.12
CA GLU A 159 -21.15 -2.85 10.43
C GLU A 159 -21.12 -4.06 11.37
N ARG A 160 -20.86 -3.87 12.67
CA ARG A 160 -20.73 -4.95 13.65
C ARG A 160 -21.95 -5.85 13.72
N GLY A 161 -23.14 -5.27 13.93
CA GLY A 161 -24.38 -6.05 14.01
C GLY A 161 -24.65 -6.88 12.75
N TYR A 162 -24.19 -6.43 11.58
CA TYR A 162 -24.27 -7.22 10.35
C TYR A 162 -23.37 -8.45 10.40
N PHE A 163 -22.12 -8.31 10.85
CA PHE A 163 -21.18 -9.43 10.94
C PHE A 163 -21.53 -10.38 12.10
N GLU A 164 -22.04 -9.89 13.23
CA GLU A 164 -22.57 -10.73 14.31
C GLU A 164 -23.73 -11.61 13.83
N ASP A 165 -24.73 -11.01 13.16
CA ASP A 165 -25.83 -11.76 12.54
C ASP A 165 -25.31 -12.75 11.49
N LEU A 166 -24.39 -12.33 10.63
CA LEU A 166 -23.81 -13.20 9.60
C LEU A 166 -23.10 -14.42 10.23
N VAL A 167 -22.27 -14.21 11.25
CA VAL A 167 -21.55 -15.27 11.96
C VAL A 167 -22.52 -16.21 12.66
N ALA A 168 -23.51 -15.68 13.38
CA ALA A 168 -24.53 -16.47 14.08
C ALA A 168 -25.36 -17.35 13.13
N ARG A 169 -25.63 -16.86 11.90
CA ARG A 169 -26.36 -17.60 10.85
C ARG A 169 -25.51 -18.64 10.12
N GLN A 170 -24.19 -18.64 10.32
CA GLN A 170 -23.25 -19.54 9.64
C GLN A 170 -22.48 -20.41 10.65
N PRO A 171 -23.15 -21.22 11.49
CA PRO A 171 -22.48 -22.03 12.51
C PRO A 171 -21.65 -23.18 11.90
N GLU A 172 -22.06 -23.69 10.73
CA GLU A 172 -21.35 -24.72 9.97
C GLU A 172 -21.38 -24.33 8.48
N SER A 173 -20.34 -24.71 7.71
CA SER A 173 -20.17 -24.44 6.27
C SER A 173 -21.22 -25.10 5.35
N ARG A 174 -22.50 -25.05 5.72
CA ARG A 174 -23.64 -25.35 4.85
C ARG A 174 -23.85 -24.12 3.98
N GLY A 175 -23.64 -24.31 2.68
CA GLY A 175 -23.42 -23.25 1.71
C GLY A 175 -24.33 -22.02 1.84
N PHE A 176 -23.74 -20.86 1.53
CA PHE A 176 -24.41 -19.56 1.52
C PHE A 176 -25.78 -19.60 0.84
N ARG A 177 -26.72 -18.80 1.36
CA ARG A 177 -28.06 -18.65 0.76
C ARG A 177 -27.95 -18.39 -0.74
N ARG A 178 -28.87 -18.96 -1.51
CA ARG A 178 -29.03 -18.61 -2.93
C ARG A 178 -29.73 -17.25 -3.04
N GLY A 179 -29.56 -16.58 -4.18
CA GLY A 179 -30.19 -15.29 -4.46
C GLY A 179 -29.47 -14.07 -3.86
N PRO A 180 -30.08 -12.87 -3.97
CA PRO A 180 -29.39 -11.59 -3.73
C PRO A 180 -28.77 -11.45 -2.34
N ALA A 181 -29.45 -11.93 -1.29
CA ALA A 181 -28.95 -11.85 0.08
C ALA A 181 -27.63 -12.62 0.26
N GLY A 182 -27.52 -13.83 -0.31
CA GLY A 182 -26.27 -14.58 -0.22
C GLY A 182 -25.15 -14.03 -1.12
N HIS A 183 -25.47 -13.34 -2.21
CA HIS A 183 -24.46 -12.61 -2.97
C HIS A 183 -23.88 -11.45 -2.16
N ARG A 184 -24.74 -10.72 -1.42
CA ARG A 184 -24.31 -9.65 -0.53
C ARG A 184 -23.42 -10.18 0.61
N ASP A 185 -23.80 -11.28 1.26
CA ASP A 185 -22.99 -11.91 2.31
C ASP A 185 -21.61 -12.31 1.77
N ARG A 186 -21.53 -12.96 0.60
CA ARG A 186 -20.24 -13.31 -0.03
C ARG A 186 -19.40 -12.09 -0.35
N GLU A 187 -19.99 -11.05 -0.91
CA GLU A 187 -19.27 -9.81 -1.25
C GLU A 187 -18.69 -9.14 -0.01
N ARG A 188 -19.44 -9.08 1.10
CA ARG A 188 -18.98 -8.51 2.37
C ARG A 188 -17.85 -9.32 2.99
N LEU A 189 -17.94 -10.65 2.95
CA LEU A 189 -16.87 -11.53 3.44
C LEU A 189 -15.60 -11.41 2.60
N ILE A 190 -15.71 -11.38 1.27
CA ILE A 190 -14.56 -11.12 0.40
C ILE A 190 -13.97 -9.74 0.73
N GLY A 191 -14.79 -8.72 0.95
CA GLY A 191 -14.34 -7.39 1.40
C GLY A 191 -13.50 -7.44 2.67
N LEU A 192 -13.90 -8.23 3.67
CA LEU A 192 -13.10 -8.44 4.87
C LEU A 192 -11.80 -9.16 4.59
N ALA A 193 -11.84 -10.23 3.79
CA ALA A 193 -10.64 -10.98 3.42
C ALA A 193 -9.63 -10.10 2.69
N LEU A 194 -10.06 -9.24 1.77
CA LEU A 194 -9.16 -8.33 1.06
C LEU A 194 -8.47 -7.33 2.00
N ARG A 195 -9.09 -6.95 3.12
CA ARG A 195 -8.48 -6.05 4.13
C ARG A 195 -7.59 -6.78 5.12
N TYR A 196 -7.57 -8.11 5.10
CA TYR A 196 -6.84 -8.93 6.04
C TYR A 196 -5.34 -8.94 5.71
N SER A 197 -4.52 -8.82 6.75
CA SER A 197 -3.07 -9.00 6.73
C SER A 197 -2.67 -9.89 7.90
N GLU A 198 -1.98 -11.00 7.62
CA GLU A 198 -1.60 -11.98 8.64
C GLU A 198 -0.65 -11.39 9.69
N THR A 199 0.29 -10.54 9.28
CA THR A 199 1.27 -9.94 10.20
C THR A 199 0.63 -8.96 11.19
N ARG A 200 -0.44 -8.26 10.77
CA ARG A 200 -1.22 -7.34 11.60
C ARG A 200 -2.21 -8.05 12.51
N HIS A 201 -2.99 -8.99 11.97
CA HIS A 201 -4.16 -9.56 12.67
C HIS A 201 -3.89 -10.93 13.31
N ARG A 202 -2.96 -11.73 12.74
CA ARG A 202 -2.43 -12.98 13.31
C ARG A 202 -3.46 -14.06 13.60
N PHE A 203 -4.42 -14.27 12.69
CA PHE A 203 -5.42 -15.33 12.82
C PHE A 203 -4.98 -16.69 12.23
N GLY A 204 -3.80 -16.77 11.62
CA GLY A 204 -3.26 -18.01 11.05
C GLY A 204 -4.05 -18.49 9.82
N LEU A 205 -4.49 -17.56 8.97
CA LEU A 205 -5.42 -17.83 7.87
C LEU A 205 -4.74 -17.89 6.49
N ILE A 206 -3.47 -17.50 6.40
CA ILE A 206 -2.70 -17.49 5.16
C ILE A 206 -1.54 -18.48 5.30
N ASP A 207 -1.55 -19.51 4.45
CA ASP A 207 -0.44 -20.45 4.28
C ASP A 207 0.30 -20.20 2.95
N GLU A 208 1.46 -20.84 2.78
CA GLU A 208 2.29 -20.68 1.58
C GLU A 208 1.55 -21.06 0.29
N ALA A 209 0.62 -22.03 0.34
CA ALA A 209 -0.17 -22.43 -0.81
C ALA A 209 -1.15 -21.31 -1.22
N LEU A 210 -1.81 -20.66 -0.26
CA LEU A 210 -2.66 -19.52 -0.52
C LEU A 210 -1.85 -18.32 -1.02
N GLU A 211 -0.68 -18.04 -0.46
CA GLU A 211 0.22 -16.98 -0.95
C GLU A 211 0.53 -17.14 -2.44
N GLN A 212 0.93 -18.34 -2.86
CA GLN A 212 1.21 -18.63 -4.27
C GLN A 212 -0.01 -18.42 -5.17
N ARG A 213 -1.20 -18.81 -4.72
CA ARG A 213 -2.45 -18.59 -5.46
C ARG A 213 -2.83 -17.11 -5.55
N LEU A 214 -2.58 -16.32 -4.50
CA LEU A 214 -2.81 -14.87 -4.51
C LEU A 214 -1.84 -14.15 -5.46
N VAL A 215 -0.58 -14.60 -5.52
CA VAL A 215 0.40 -14.10 -6.50
C VAL A 215 0.00 -14.48 -7.93
N ALA A 216 -0.50 -15.70 -8.16
CA ALA A 216 -1.06 -16.09 -9.47
C ALA A 216 -2.23 -15.18 -9.87
N ALA A 217 -3.16 -14.91 -8.94
CA ALA A 217 -4.28 -14.02 -9.17
C ALA A 217 -3.87 -12.57 -9.48
N ARG A 218 -2.80 -12.07 -8.87
CA ARG A 218 -2.18 -10.78 -9.22
C ARG A 218 -1.76 -10.73 -10.68
N HIS A 219 -1.03 -11.75 -11.14
CA HIS A 219 -0.60 -11.80 -12.54
C HIS A 219 -1.78 -11.86 -13.51
N SER A 220 -2.78 -12.67 -13.18
CA SER A 220 -4.05 -12.74 -13.91
C SER A 220 -4.80 -11.41 -13.92
N PHE A 221 -4.86 -10.70 -12.79
CA PHE A 221 -5.47 -9.39 -12.67
C PHE A 221 -4.79 -8.35 -13.56
N ALA A 222 -3.46 -8.32 -13.60
CA ALA A 222 -2.73 -7.39 -14.46
C ALA A 222 -2.88 -7.75 -15.95
N ALA A 223 -2.73 -9.03 -16.30
CA ALA A 223 -2.75 -9.49 -17.69
C ALA A 223 -4.12 -9.35 -18.35
N MET A 224 -5.20 -9.57 -17.60
CA MET A 224 -6.57 -9.54 -18.14
C MET A 224 -7.26 -8.18 -17.99
N LEU A 225 -6.56 -7.15 -17.49
CA LEU A 225 -7.19 -5.85 -17.19
C LEU A 225 -7.81 -5.25 -18.47
N PRO A 226 -9.14 -5.06 -18.53
CA PRO A 226 -9.81 -4.51 -19.70
C PRO A 226 -9.26 -3.12 -20.06
N PRO A 227 -9.15 -2.76 -21.34
CA PRO A 227 -8.61 -1.47 -21.77
C PRO A 227 -9.23 -0.26 -21.06
N ARG A 228 -10.55 -0.29 -20.81
CA ARG A 228 -11.30 0.76 -20.08
C ARG A 228 -10.87 0.99 -18.61
N TYR A 229 -10.06 0.11 -18.06
CA TYR A 229 -9.57 0.16 -16.68
C TYR A 229 -8.05 0.36 -16.59
N ARG A 230 -7.31 0.35 -17.70
CA ARG A 230 -5.84 0.46 -17.67
C ARG A 230 -5.35 1.75 -17.04
N GLU A 231 -6.01 2.87 -17.29
CA GLU A 231 -5.68 4.17 -16.69
C GLU A 231 -6.19 4.33 -15.25
N LYS A 232 -6.85 3.30 -14.69
CA LYS A 232 -7.42 3.35 -13.33
C LYS A 232 -6.57 2.65 -12.28
N VAL A 233 -5.54 1.93 -12.71
CA VAL A 233 -4.60 1.22 -11.85
C VAL A 233 -3.21 1.43 -12.43
N GLU A 234 -2.29 1.92 -11.60
CA GLU A 234 -0.88 2.00 -11.93
C GLU A 234 -0.15 0.84 -11.26
N PHE A 235 0.16 -0.20 -12.02
CA PHE A 235 0.83 -1.39 -11.47
C PHE A 235 2.26 -1.10 -11.05
N TYR A 236 2.67 -1.68 -9.94
CA TYR A 236 4.05 -1.57 -9.47
C TYR A 236 5.00 -2.29 -10.42
N ASP A 237 6.07 -1.59 -10.80
CA ASP A 237 7.18 -2.12 -11.59
C ASP A 237 8.49 -1.74 -10.89
N PRO A 238 9.33 -2.72 -10.50
CA PRO A 238 10.60 -2.45 -9.82
C PRO A 238 11.52 -1.50 -10.59
N SER A 239 11.38 -1.45 -11.92
CA SER A 239 12.21 -0.65 -12.83
C SER A 239 11.63 0.73 -13.18
N ARG A 240 10.42 1.07 -12.69
CA ARG A 240 9.75 2.34 -13.03
C ARG A 240 9.27 3.07 -11.79
N LEU A 241 9.23 4.40 -11.89
CA LEU A 241 8.56 5.25 -10.91
C LEU A 241 7.05 5.09 -11.06
N THR A 242 6.35 4.97 -9.93
CA THR A 242 4.89 4.95 -9.84
C THR A 242 4.40 6.37 -9.60
N ALA A 243 3.79 7.00 -10.60
CA ALA A 243 3.36 8.41 -10.55
C ALA A 243 2.27 8.67 -9.50
N ALA A 244 1.40 7.70 -9.25
CA ALA A 244 0.35 7.77 -8.25
C ALA A 244 0.84 7.56 -6.81
N ALA A 245 2.10 7.18 -6.60
CA ALA A 245 2.70 7.00 -5.29
C ALA A 245 3.58 8.20 -4.92
N SER A 246 3.73 8.43 -3.62
CA SER A 246 4.63 9.46 -3.10
C SER A 246 6.11 9.16 -3.43
N LEU A 247 6.97 10.16 -3.29
CA LEU A 247 8.41 10.00 -3.43
C LEU A 247 8.95 9.00 -2.40
N GLU A 248 8.49 9.04 -1.15
CA GLU A 248 8.87 8.09 -0.11
C GLU A 248 8.48 6.65 -0.47
N GLU A 249 7.24 6.42 -0.89
CA GLU A 249 6.77 5.09 -1.29
C GLU A 249 7.54 4.56 -2.50
N ASN A 250 7.87 5.44 -3.45
CA ASN A 250 8.72 5.10 -4.58
C ASN A 250 10.14 4.73 -4.15
N LEU A 251 10.75 5.44 -3.21
CA LEU A 251 12.11 5.14 -2.73
C LEU A 251 12.16 3.83 -1.95
N LEU A 252 11.15 3.60 -1.11
CA LEU A 252 11.05 2.40 -0.29
C LEU A 252 10.71 1.17 -1.15
N PHE A 253 9.78 1.34 -2.09
CA PHE A 253 9.23 0.29 -2.96
C PHE A 253 8.93 -1.00 -2.19
N GLY A 254 8.15 -0.86 -1.12
CA GLY A 254 7.83 -1.92 -0.18
C GLY A 254 7.00 -1.41 0.97
N ARG A 255 6.70 -2.29 1.92
CA ARG A 255 5.93 -1.96 3.14
C ARG A 255 6.82 -2.10 4.36
N ILE A 256 6.74 -1.11 5.26
CA ILE A 256 7.45 -1.14 6.54
C ILE A 256 6.76 -2.13 7.47
N THR A 257 7.56 -2.90 8.20
CA THR A 257 7.04 -3.82 9.22
C THR A 257 6.27 -3.08 10.30
N GLN A 258 5.10 -3.59 10.66
CA GLN A 258 4.32 -3.05 11.78
C GLN A 258 4.63 -3.75 13.11
N GLY A 259 5.45 -4.81 13.09
CA GLY A 259 5.76 -5.61 14.28
C GLY A 259 6.88 -5.05 15.17
N GLU A 260 7.62 -4.03 14.72
CA GLU A 260 8.77 -3.46 15.44
C GLU A 260 8.53 -1.98 15.78
N ALA A 261 8.58 -1.67 17.08
CA ALA A 261 8.38 -0.30 17.56
C ALA A 261 9.43 0.66 16.98
N GLY A 262 8.97 1.78 16.43
CA GLY A 262 9.85 2.80 15.84
C GLY A 262 10.49 2.40 14.50
N ALA A 263 10.04 1.30 13.85
CA ALA A 263 10.52 0.90 12.54
C ALA A 263 10.40 2.03 11.50
N GLU A 264 9.23 2.67 11.43
CA GLU A 264 8.95 3.77 10.51
C GLU A 264 9.94 4.94 10.66
N GLY A 265 10.14 5.44 11.89
CA GLY A 265 11.07 6.54 12.14
C GLY A 265 12.53 6.20 11.80
N ARG A 266 12.95 4.94 12.04
CA ARG A 266 14.29 4.46 11.69
C ARG A 266 14.48 4.34 10.18
N VAL A 267 13.50 3.78 9.48
CA VAL A 267 13.50 3.67 8.01
C VAL A 267 13.52 5.05 7.38
N ARG A 268 12.69 5.98 7.85
CA ARG A 268 12.67 7.39 7.38
C ARG A 268 14.01 8.09 7.55
N ALA A 269 14.64 7.94 8.71
CA ALA A 269 15.95 8.52 8.96
C ALA A 269 17.01 7.97 8.01
N LEU A 270 16.98 6.66 7.72
CA LEU A 270 17.86 6.02 6.76
C LEU A 270 17.61 6.51 5.32
N VAL A 271 16.34 6.56 4.88
CA VAL A 271 15.96 7.08 3.55
C VAL A 271 16.45 8.51 3.37
N ARG A 272 16.24 9.39 4.37
CA ARG A 272 16.73 10.77 4.35
C ARG A 272 18.25 10.86 4.18
N ARG A 273 19.00 10.02 4.89
CA ARG A 273 20.47 9.96 4.76
C ARG A 273 20.90 9.49 3.37
N VAL A 274 20.29 8.42 2.86
CA VAL A 274 20.57 7.91 1.51
C VAL A 274 20.27 8.98 0.45
N LEU A 275 19.15 9.70 0.56
CA LEU A 275 18.84 10.80 -0.34
C LEU A 275 19.90 11.92 -0.32
N ALA A 276 20.45 12.25 0.85
CA ALA A 276 21.53 13.22 0.97
C ALA A 276 22.82 12.71 0.30
N GLU A 277 23.19 11.44 0.52
CA GLU A 277 24.37 10.80 -0.08
C GLU A 277 24.26 10.68 -1.61
N GLN A 278 23.05 10.45 -2.13
CA GLN A 278 22.77 10.41 -3.57
C GLN A 278 22.60 11.80 -4.19
N GLY A 279 22.72 12.89 -3.40
CA GLY A 279 22.56 14.26 -3.89
C GLY A 279 21.12 14.63 -4.30
N LEU A 280 20.13 13.87 -3.82
CA LEU A 280 18.71 14.06 -4.11
C LEU A 280 18.00 14.99 -3.11
N GLU A 281 18.68 15.41 -2.03
CA GLU A 281 18.12 16.34 -1.03
C GLU A 281 17.53 17.62 -1.65
N PRO A 282 18.19 18.31 -2.61
CA PRO A 282 17.62 19.50 -3.25
C PRO A 282 16.34 19.19 -4.03
N THR A 283 16.24 18.01 -4.63
CA THR A 283 15.05 17.56 -5.36
C THR A 283 13.87 17.38 -4.41
N VAL A 284 14.08 16.80 -3.23
CA VAL A 284 13.03 16.68 -2.20
C VAL A 284 12.51 18.06 -1.80
N TYR A 285 13.42 19.00 -1.50
CA TYR A 285 13.03 20.37 -1.15
C TYR A 285 12.28 21.08 -2.29
N ARG A 286 12.70 20.88 -3.54
CA ARG A 286 12.02 21.44 -4.71
C ARG A 286 10.58 20.94 -4.84
N LEU A 287 10.34 19.65 -4.54
CA LEU A 287 9.00 19.05 -4.61
C LEU A 287 8.10 19.49 -3.45
N GLY A 288 8.68 19.83 -2.30
CA GLY A 288 7.93 20.30 -1.12
C GLY A 288 7.52 21.77 -1.16
N LEU A 289 8.19 22.58 -1.98
CA LEU A 289 7.96 24.02 -2.18
C LEU A 289 6.81 24.30 -3.17
#